data_AF-A0A2E0Y8A3-F1
#
_entry.id   AF-A0A2E0Y8A3-F1
#
_cell.length_a   1.000
_cell.length_b   1.000
_cell.length_c   1.000
_cell.angle_alpha   90.00
_cell.angle_beta   90.00
_cell.angle_gamma   90.00
#
_symmetry.space_group_name_H-M   'P 1'
#
loop_
_entity.id
_entity.type
_entity.pdbx_description
1 polymer ?
#
loop_
_entity_poly.entity_id
_entity_poly.type
_entity_poly.pdbx_seq_one_letter_code
_entity_poly.pdbx_strand_id
1 'polypeptide(L)'
;MKLTKPIAAAFVALAVAACGGGTDGGDEASGAAGSAQPRAAGAPSAPDAPAAAAAADTADRDCPARPTTGAPAGGPVDDVVGIRPGMGWDDVQWVLACRDDVPTVEAGDTWNVKQAHGIPIRQLIRASDGQPCSGQEIVRDMSSTTRSCDDGGYKFQALKNIANEIVVVFTGLPEQETARAIWRQTSFPEGGQPAIKTLRTSLTDKYDEPQLDERDRQGRITLTWVHDLLGRPMSTAASAFNTCSRGLGAAFASSHSWSAGCGLTIRALISPVWGNDLLARELSLGLMHQKDFYDAGQRFERDLLAAHEASKREQAEAAAASGSAVDL
;
A
#
# COMPACT_ATOMS: atom_id res chain seq x y z
N MET A 1 -1.52 23.53 56.47
CA MET A 1 -0.51 24.10 55.54
C MET A 1 -0.97 23.75 54.13
N LYS A 2 -1.38 24.68 53.26
CA LYS A 2 -0.58 25.71 52.57
C LYS A 2 0.71 25.16 51.94
N LEU A 3 0.65 24.74 50.67
CA LEU A 3 1.27 25.50 49.56
C LEU A 3 0.81 24.97 48.19
N THR A 4 0.01 25.76 47.47
CA THR A 4 -0.14 25.66 46.01
C THR A 4 1.02 26.40 45.33
N LYS A 5 1.48 25.92 44.17
CA LYS A 5 2.31 26.71 43.24
C LYS A 5 1.85 26.48 41.79
N PRO A 6 1.66 27.53 40.98
CA PRO A 6 1.29 27.42 39.58
C PRO A 6 2.52 27.22 38.68
N ILE A 7 2.30 26.62 37.51
CA ILE A 7 3.27 26.62 36.40
C ILE A 7 2.89 27.78 35.46
N ALA A 8 3.86 28.62 35.15
CA ALA A 8 3.66 29.78 34.28
C ALA A 8 3.70 29.38 32.80
N ALA A 9 2.77 29.94 32.01
CA ALA A 9 2.82 29.84 30.55
C ALA A 9 3.72 30.95 29.98
N ALA A 10 4.62 30.60 29.08
CA ALA A 10 5.43 31.55 28.32
C ALA A 10 4.89 31.64 26.88
N PHE A 11 4.27 32.77 26.55
CA PHE A 11 3.97 33.13 25.16
C PHE A 11 5.24 33.67 24.50
N VAL A 12 5.61 33.13 23.34
CA VAL A 12 6.60 33.74 22.44
C VAL A 12 5.85 34.33 21.26
N ALA A 13 5.84 35.65 21.16
CA ALA A 13 5.33 36.36 20.00
C ALA A 13 6.44 36.46 18.94
N LEU A 14 6.15 36.05 17.70
CA LEU A 14 7.03 36.29 16.56
C LEU A 14 6.55 37.55 15.83
N ALA A 15 7.43 38.54 15.70
CA ALA A 15 7.13 39.79 15.03
C ALA A 15 7.28 39.64 13.51
N VAL A 16 6.30 40.15 12.75
CA VAL A 16 6.41 40.33 11.29
C VAL A 16 7.13 41.65 11.01
N ALA A 17 8.21 41.59 10.24
CA ALA A 17 8.87 42.77 9.69
C ALA A 17 8.76 42.73 8.16
N ALA A 18 8.13 43.75 7.58
CA ALA A 18 8.04 43.96 6.14
C ALA A 18 8.68 45.31 5.78
N CYS A 19 9.60 45.28 4.81
CA CYS A 19 10.10 46.38 3.97
C CYS A 19 11.00 45.71 2.90
N GLY A 20 11.01 46.07 1.62
CA GLY A 20 10.30 47.15 0.93
C GLY A 20 11.28 48.12 0.25
N GLY A 21 11.20 48.25 -1.08
CA GLY A 21 11.87 49.29 -1.86
C GLY A 21 13.09 48.85 -2.69
N GLY A 22 13.15 49.30 -3.95
CA GLY A 22 14.31 49.09 -4.83
C GLY A 22 13.97 48.86 -6.31
N THR A 23 13.25 49.78 -6.96
CA THR A 23 13.22 49.86 -8.43
C THR A 23 14.50 50.50 -8.96
N ASP A 24 14.87 50.22 -10.21
CA ASP A 24 14.94 51.25 -11.28
C ASP A 24 15.66 50.74 -12.55
N GLY A 25 15.19 51.20 -13.71
CA GLY A 25 16.03 51.43 -14.89
C GLY A 25 15.86 50.49 -16.09
N GLY A 26 15.24 51.00 -17.17
CA GLY A 26 15.58 50.58 -18.54
C GLY A 26 14.43 50.28 -19.50
N ASP A 27 13.85 51.34 -20.08
CA ASP A 27 13.22 51.29 -21.41
C ASP A 27 14.25 50.82 -22.48
N GLU A 28 13.92 50.44 -23.73
CA GLU A 28 12.86 50.96 -24.60
C GLU A 28 12.53 49.96 -25.73
N ALA A 29 11.39 50.12 -26.40
CA ALA A 29 10.94 49.25 -27.48
C ALA A 29 11.37 49.73 -28.88
N SER A 30 11.42 48.83 -29.86
CA SER A 30 10.67 48.96 -31.15
C SER A 30 11.09 47.89 -32.16
N GLY A 31 10.11 47.30 -32.85
CA GLY A 31 10.30 46.15 -33.73
C GLY A 31 10.75 46.43 -35.17
N ALA A 32 10.96 45.34 -35.90
CA ALA A 32 10.90 45.26 -37.36
C ALA A 32 10.36 43.89 -37.77
N ALA A 33 9.69 43.81 -38.92
CA ALA A 33 8.91 42.65 -39.35
C ALA A 33 9.56 41.87 -40.53
N GLY A 34 9.08 40.63 -40.73
CA GLY A 34 9.47 39.75 -41.85
C GLY A 34 10.61 38.78 -41.47
N SER A 35 10.53 37.48 -41.73
CA SER A 35 9.78 36.79 -42.79
C SER A 35 9.29 35.42 -42.34
N ALA A 36 8.07 35.04 -42.71
CA ALA A 36 7.53 33.71 -42.44
C ALA A 36 7.61 32.82 -43.69
N GLN A 37 8.19 31.63 -43.55
CA GLN A 37 7.89 30.49 -44.43
C GLN A 37 7.99 29.18 -43.62
N PRO A 38 7.14 28.19 -43.91
CA PRO A 38 6.72 27.21 -42.91
C PRO A 38 7.64 25.98 -42.87
N ARG A 39 7.77 25.39 -41.68
CA ARG A 39 8.29 24.03 -41.55
C ARG A 39 7.33 23.19 -40.70
N ALA A 40 6.78 22.17 -41.36
CA ALA A 40 6.00 21.03 -40.88
C ALA A 40 5.42 21.10 -39.45
N ALA A 41 4.09 21.02 -39.36
CA ALA A 41 3.41 20.64 -38.13
C ALA A 41 3.91 19.25 -37.69
N GLY A 42 4.78 19.23 -36.67
CA GLY A 42 4.98 18.04 -35.85
C GLY A 42 3.65 17.70 -35.21
N ALA A 43 3.18 16.47 -35.41
CA ALA A 43 1.93 16.00 -34.84
C ALA A 43 1.93 16.20 -33.31
N PRO A 44 0.77 16.52 -32.69
CA PRO A 44 0.70 16.52 -31.24
C PRO A 44 1.08 15.12 -30.75
N SER A 45 2.15 15.04 -29.94
CA SER A 45 2.46 13.82 -29.20
C SER A 45 1.21 13.43 -28.42
N ALA A 46 0.66 12.26 -28.75
CA ALA A 46 -0.46 11.72 -28.00
C ALA A 46 -0.06 11.61 -26.51
N PRO A 47 -0.98 11.84 -25.57
CA PRO A 47 -0.69 11.54 -24.17
C PRO A 47 -0.31 10.07 -24.05
N ASP A 48 0.80 9.80 -23.35
CA ASP A 48 1.21 8.43 -23.04
C ASP A 48 0.03 7.68 -22.43
N ALA A 49 -0.38 6.58 -23.07
CA ALA A 49 -1.49 5.78 -22.61
C ALA A 49 -1.15 5.22 -21.21
N PRO A 50 -2.07 5.31 -20.24
CA PRO A 50 -1.81 4.77 -18.90
C PRO A 50 -1.62 3.25 -18.95
N ALA A 51 -0.96 2.75 -17.91
CA ALA A 51 -0.65 1.35 -17.61
C ALA A 51 -1.51 0.32 -18.36
N ALA A 52 -0.84 -0.61 -19.05
CA ALA A 52 -1.48 -1.68 -19.79
C ALA A 52 -2.50 -2.43 -18.90
N ALA A 53 -3.78 -2.32 -19.27
CA ALA A 53 -4.84 -3.11 -18.68
C ALA A 53 -4.55 -4.59 -18.91
N ALA A 54 -4.15 -5.29 -17.85
CA ALA A 54 -3.83 -6.71 -17.85
C ALA A 54 -4.69 -7.51 -16.84
N ALA A 55 -5.90 -7.02 -16.60
CA ALA A 55 -7.06 -7.88 -16.41
C ALA A 55 -7.85 -7.85 -17.73
N ALA A 56 -8.26 -8.97 -18.32
CA ALA A 56 -7.92 -10.36 -18.00
C ALA A 56 -8.08 -11.19 -19.29
N ASP A 57 -7.33 -12.28 -19.41
CA ASP A 57 -7.78 -13.39 -20.25
C ASP A 57 -7.64 -14.69 -19.47
N THR A 58 -8.70 -14.96 -18.70
CA THR A 58 -8.84 -16.14 -17.85
C THR A 58 -9.25 -17.39 -18.64
N ALA A 59 -9.19 -17.33 -19.98
CA ALA A 59 -10.36 -17.33 -20.87
C ALA A 59 -11.52 -18.32 -20.65
N ASP A 60 -11.37 -19.34 -19.80
CA ASP A 60 -12.35 -20.41 -19.55
C ASP A 60 -12.11 -21.04 -18.15
N ARG A 61 -12.16 -20.21 -17.09
CA ARG A 61 -11.57 -20.55 -15.77
C ARG A 61 -12.46 -21.40 -14.86
N ASP A 62 -12.02 -22.65 -14.63
CA ASP A 62 -12.22 -23.40 -13.38
C ASP A 62 -10.87 -23.44 -12.62
N CYS A 63 -10.65 -22.56 -11.63
CA CYS A 63 -9.41 -22.55 -10.83
C CYS A 63 -9.55 -23.46 -9.60
N PRO A 64 -8.77 -24.56 -9.50
CA PRO A 64 -7.34 -24.40 -9.21
C PRO A 64 -6.44 -25.37 -10.03
N ALA A 65 -5.10 -25.31 -9.96
CA ALA A 65 -4.23 -24.68 -8.97
C ALA A 65 -2.93 -24.12 -9.55
N ARG A 66 -2.44 -23.02 -8.96
CA ARG A 66 -1.02 -22.64 -8.93
C ARG A 66 -0.72 -21.90 -7.62
N PRO A 67 -0.12 -22.61 -6.66
CA PRO A 67 0.87 -22.00 -5.79
C PRO A 67 2.11 -22.90 -5.68
N THR A 68 3.29 -22.36 -5.96
CA THR A 68 4.57 -23.08 -5.82
C THR A 68 5.13 -23.00 -4.39
N THR A 69 4.72 -21.98 -3.62
CA THR A 69 5.07 -21.79 -2.21
C THR A 69 4.11 -22.56 -1.30
N GLY A 70 4.60 -23.64 -0.69
CA GLY A 70 3.86 -24.38 0.34
C GLY A 70 3.76 -23.63 1.68
N ALA A 71 2.86 -24.09 2.56
CA ALA A 71 2.79 -23.59 3.93
C ALA A 71 4.04 -23.99 4.74
N PRO A 72 4.55 -23.14 5.65
CA PRO A 72 5.59 -23.52 6.59
C PRO A 72 5.17 -24.77 7.39
N ALA A 73 5.96 -25.83 7.35
CA ALA A 73 5.62 -27.10 8.00
C ALA A 73 5.52 -26.92 9.53
N GLY A 74 4.33 -27.13 10.09
CA GLY A 74 4.06 -26.92 11.52
C GLY A 74 3.97 -25.46 11.95
N GLY A 75 3.91 -24.51 11.00
CA GLY A 75 3.65 -23.10 11.28
C GLY A 75 2.15 -22.79 11.45
N PRO A 76 1.82 -21.60 11.97
CA PRO A 76 0.44 -21.11 12.05
C PRO A 76 -0.13 -20.82 10.66
N VAL A 77 -1.46 -20.74 10.55
CA VAL A 77 -2.15 -20.34 9.31
C VAL A 77 -1.82 -18.89 8.97
N ASP A 78 -1.22 -18.71 7.80
CA ASP A 78 -0.49 -17.51 7.35
C ASP A 78 -1.02 -16.96 6.01
N ASP A 79 -2.18 -17.41 5.54
CA ASP A 79 -2.77 -16.98 4.27
C ASP A 79 -4.00 -16.06 4.44
N VAL A 80 -4.20 -15.17 3.48
CA VAL A 80 -5.46 -14.49 3.21
C VAL A 80 -5.93 -14.91 1.81
N VAL A 81 -7.07 -15.61 1.76
CA VAL A 81 -7.68 -16.14 0.52
C VAL A 81 -6.73 -16.95 -0.38
N GLY A 82 -5.80 -17.70 0.21
CA GLY A 82 -4.78 -18.49 -0.49
C GLY A 82 -3.46 -17.76 -0.71
N ILE A 83 -3.40 -16.43 -0.54
CA ILE A 83 -2.19 -15.61 -0.67
C ILE A 83 -1.46 -15.56 0.66
N ARG A 84 -0.16 -15.87 0.68
CA ARG A 84 0.67 -15.94 1.89
C ARG A 84 2.00 -15.18 1.71
N PRO A 85 2.65 -14.73 2.80
CA PRO A 85 4.04 -14.27 2.73
C PRO A 85 4.94 -15.35 2.10
N GLY A 86 5.90 -14.93 1.28
CA GLY A 86 6.80 -15.85 0.57
C GLY A 86 6.38 -16.20 -0.86
N MET A 87 5.14 -15.93 -1.28
CA MET A 87 4.73 -16.11 -2.68
C MET A 87 5.43 -15.12 -3.63
N GLY A 88 5.82 -15.59 -4.82
CA GLY A 88 6.31 -14.73 -5.89
C GLY A 88 5.20 -13.94 -6.57
N TRP A 89 5.55 -12.84 -7.24
CA TRP A 89 4.63 -11.97 -7.97
C TRP A 89 3.61 -12.71 -8.85
N ASP A 90 4.09 -13.60 -9.73
CA ASP A 90 3.25 -14.32 -10.69
C ASP A 90 2.26 -15.30 -10.02
N ASP A 91 2.67 -15.93 -8.92
CA ASP A 91 1.79 -16.82 -8.14
C ASP A 91 0.67 -16.01 -7.46
N VAL A 92 0.97 -14.80 -6.96
CA VAL A 92 -0.05 -13.89 -6.42
C VAL A 92 -0.98 -13.38 -7.51
N GLN A 93 -0.46 -12.94 -8.68
CA GLN A 93 -1.29 -12.55 -9.81
C GLN A 93 -2.20 -13.69 -10.29
N TRP A 94 -1.68 -14.92 -10.33
CA TRP A 94 -2.49 -16.09 -10.65
C TRP A 94 -3.64 -16.28 -9.66
N VAL A 95 -3.36 -16.28 -8.36
CA VAL A 95 -4.38 -16.46 -7.31
C VAL A 95 -5.43 -15.34 -7.37
N LEU A 96 -5.03 -14.08 -7.58
CA LEU A 96 -5.94 -12.95 -7.66
C LEU A 96 -6.82 -12.98 -8.91
N ALA A 97 -6.23 -13.20 -10.08
CA ALA A 97 -7.00 -13.27 -11.33
C ALA A 97 -7.92 -14.51 -11.39
N CYS A 98 -7.72 -15.52 -10.54
CA CYS A 98 -8.61 -16.67 -10.36
C CYS A 98 -9.88 -16.34 -9.55
N ARG A 99 -10.12 -15.07 -9.18
CA ARG A 99 -11.23 -14.67 -8.30
C ARG A 99 -12.25 -13.79 -9.02
N ASP A 100 -13.52 -14.17 -8.90
CA ASP A 100 -14.64 -13.38 -9.42
C ASP A 100 -14.99 -12.18 -8.52
N ASP A 101 -14.58 -12.19 -7.24
CA ASP A 101 -14.87 -11.10 -6.29
C ASP A 101 -13.88 -9.91 -6.37
N VAL A 102 -12.79 -10.03 -7.14
CA VAL A 102 -11.81 -8.95 -7.35
C VAL A 102 -11.31 -8.88 -8.81
N PRO A 103 -12.20 -8.70 -9.79
CA PRO A 103 -11.89 -8.85 -11.22
C PRO A 103 -10.86 -7.86 -11.77
N THR A 104 -10.71 -6.68 -11.16
CA THR A 104 -9.73 -5.67 -11.57
C THR A 104 -8.44 -5.87 -10.77
N VAL A 105 -7.29 -6.03 -11.43
CA VAL A 105 -5.97 -6.14 -10.79
C VAL A 105 -5.04 -5.05 -11.32
N GLU A 106 -4.43 -4.28 -10.41
CA GLU A 106 -3.54 -3.16 -10.68
C GLU A 106 -2.22 -3.31 -9.91
N ALA A 107 -1.09 -2.98 -10.54
CA ALA A 107 0.23 -2.93 -9.91
C ALA A 107 0.56 -1.51 -9.45
N GLY A 108 1.24 -1.39 -8.30
CA GLY A 108 1.67 -0.10 -7.75
C GLY A 108 3.17 -0.08 -7.41
N ASP A 109 3.82 1.04 -7.71
CA ASP A 109 5.28 1.13 -7.75
C ASP A 109 5.94 1.28 -6.37
N THR A 110 5.32 1.99 -5.43
CA THR A 110 5.97 2.43 -4.19
C THR A 110 5.08 2.30 -2.96
N TRP A 111 5.60 1.67 -1.90
CA TRP A 111 4.97 1.67 -0.56
C TRP A 111 5.95 2.08 0.55
N ASN A 112 7.07 1.38 0.68
CA ASN A 112 8.00 1.54 1.81
C ASN A 112 9.47 1.80 1.41
N VAL A 113 9.81 1.74 0.11
CA VAL A 113 11.15 2.12 -0.38
C VAL A 113 11.28 3.64 -0.45
N LYS A 114 12.37 4.19 0.08
CA LYS A 114 12.65 5.64 0.04
C LYS A 114 13.12 6.14 -1.32
N GLN A 115 13.91 5.35 -2.04
CA GLN A 115 14.49 5.69 -3.34
C GLN A 115 14.62 4.45 -4.22
N ALA A 116 14.04 4.49 -5.42
CA ALA A 116 14.15 3.42 -6.42
C ALA A 116 15.40 3.56 -7.32
N HIS A 117 16.14 4.66 -7.22
CA HIS A 117 17.36 4.94 -8.00
C HIS A 117 17.22 4.83 -9.53
N GLY A 118 16.01 5.07 -10.06
CA GLY A 118 15.69 4.95 -11.49
C GLY A 118 15.42 3.53 -11.96
N ILE A 119 15.48 2.54 -11.05
CA ILE A 119 15.11 1.14 -11.32
C ILE A 119 13.58 1.05 -11.25
N PRO A 120 12.89 0.45 -12.24
CA PRO A 120 11.46 0.18 -12.14
C PRO A 120 11.23 -0.82 -11.00
N ILE A 121 10.24 -0.56 -10.14
CA ILE A 121 9.92 -1.41 -8.99
C ILE A 121 8.42 -1.65 -8.92
N ARG A 122 8.03 -2.82 -8.43
CA ARG A 122 6.63 -3.21 -8.23
C ARG A 122 6.46 -3.62 -6.77
N GLN A 123 5.94 -2.71 -5.95
CA GLN A 123 5.82 -2.91 -4.51
C GLN A 123 4.43 -3.33 -4.06
N LEU A 124 3.42 -3.16 -4.91
CA LEU A 124 2.04 -3.41 -4.56
C LEU A 124 1.30 -4.12 -5.69
N ILE A 125 0.34 -4.97 -5.31
CA ILE A 125 -0.82 -5.31 -6.15
C ILE A 125 -2.08 -4.90 -5.38
N ARG A 126 -3.01 -4.22 -6.05
CA ARG A 126 -4.39 -4.01 -5.62
C ARG A 126 -5.29 -4.84 -6.52
N ALA A 127 -6.20 -5.61 -5.94
CA ALA A 127 -7.27 -6.28 -6.66
C ALA A 127 -8.62 -5.88 -6.06
N SER A 128 -9.63 -5.57 -6.88
CA SER A 128 -10.95 -5.17 -6.38
C SER A 128 -12.09 -5.36 -7.39
N ASP A 129 -13.32 -5.26 -6.89
CA ASP A 129 -14.55 -5.10 -7.68
C ASP A 129 -14.96 -3.64 -7.91
N GLY A 130 -14.10 -2.69 -7.51
CA GLY A 130 -14.35 -1.26 -7.64
C GLY A 130 -14.44 -0.76 -9.09
N GLN A 131 -15.28 0.24 -9.31
CA GLN A 131 -15.44 0.89 -10.61
C GLN A 131 -14.52 2.10 -10.73
N PRO A 132 -13.86 2.35 -11.87
CA PRO A 132 -13.06 3.56 -12.07
C PRO A 132 -13.87 4.85 -11.87
N CYS A 133 -13.31 5.80 -11.12
CA CYS A 133 -13.83 7.16 -11.08
C CYS A 133 -13.44 7.93 -12.33
N SER A 134 -14.39 8.68 -12.88
CA SER A 134 -14.10 9.65 -13.94
C SER A 134 -13.34 10.87 -13.39
N GLY A 135 -12.62 11.60 -14.25
CA GLY A 135 -11.91 12.82 -13.83
C GLY A 135 -12.82 13.89 -13.21
N GLN A 136 -14.09 13.97 -13.64
CA GLN A 136 -15.08 14.87 -13.03
C GLN A 136 -15.49 14.42 -11.62
N GLU A 137 -15.62 13.10 -11.40
CA GLU A 137 -15.89 12.55 -10.08
C GLU A 137 -14.72 12.78 -9.13
N ILE A 138 -13.48 12.55 -9.57
CA ILE A 138 -12.26 12.80 -8.79
C ILE A 138 -12.16 14.29 -8.38
N VAL A 139 -12.34 15.22 -9.33
CA VAL A 139 -12.31 16.67 -9.03
C VAL A 139 -13.41 17.07 -8.05
N ARG A 140 -14.62 16.49 -8.19
CA ARG A 140 -15.71 16.70 -7.22
C ARG A 140 -15.34 16.16 -5.85
N ASP A 141 -14.75 14.97 -5.78
CA ASP A 141 -14.38 14.30 -4.53
C ASP A 141 -13.31 15.07 -3.75
N MET A 142 -12.33 15.65 -4.45
CA MET A 142 -11.32 16.54 -3.86
C MET A 142 -11.93 17.78 -3.17
N SER A 143 -13.13 18.20 -3.58
CA SER A 143 -13.88 19.32 -2.96
C SER A 143 -14.91 18.88 -1.92
N SER A 144 -15.09 17.57 -1.73
CA SER A 144 -16.10 16.97 -0.86
C SER A 144 -15.56 16.70 0.55
N THR A 145 -16.43 16.82 1.57
CA THR A 145 -16.14 16.33 2.93
C THR A 145 -16.35 14.82 3.07
N THR A 146 -17.03 14.19 2.11
CA THR A 146 -17.25 12.74 2.03
C THR A 146 -16.56 12.24 0.78
N ARG A 147 -15.50 11.44 0.95
CA ARG A 147 -14.83 10.79 -0.19
C ARG A 147 -15.65 9.62 -0.71
N SER A 148 -15.73 9.53 -2.04
CA SER A 148 -16.42 8.51 -2.82
C SER A 148 -15.51 7.83 -3.85
N CYS A 149 -14.31 8.38 -4.07
CA CYS A 149 -13.24 7.81 -4.88
C CYS A 149 -12.02 7.49 -4.01
N ASP A 150 -11.53 6.26 -4.07
CA ASP A 150 -10.45 5.74 -3.25
C ASP A 150 -9.29 5.19 -4.11
N ASP A 151 -8.13 5.84 -4.02
CA ASP A 151 -6.86 5.46 -4.66
C ASP A 151 -5.95 4.60 -3.75
N GLY A 152 -6.51 4.11 -2.63
CA GLY A 152 -5.81 3.41 -1.56
C GLY A 152 -4.81 4.27 -0.77
N GLY A 153 -4.59 5.53 -1.16
CA GLY A 153 -3.51 6.40 -0.67
C GLY A 153 -2.14 6.19 -1.36
N TYR A 154 -2.05 5.37 -2.41
CA TYR A 154 -0.77 4.95 -3.02
C TYR A 154 -0.72 5.07 -4.55
N LYS A 155 -1.46 6.04 -5.10
CA LYS A 155 -1.51 6.37 -6.54
C LYS A 155 -2.06 5.26 -7.45
N PHE A 156 -2.84 4.33 -6.91
CA PHE A 156 -3.67 3.47 -7.74
C PHE A 156 -4.70 4.29 -8.51
N GLN A 157 -5.33 3.70 -9.52
CA GLN A 157 -6.54 4.23 -10.09
C GLN A 157 -7.58 4.45 -8.98
N ALA A 158 -8.17 5.65 -8.93
CA ALA A 158 -9.20 5.97 -7.95
C ALA A 158 -10.50 5.23 -8.30
N LEU A 159 -11.00 4.40 -7.37
CA LEU A 159 -12.17 3.54 -7.57
C LEU A 159 -13.32 3.94 -6.64
N LYS A 160 -14.56 3.69 -7.06
CA LYS A 160 -15.80 3.85 -6.29
C LYS A 160 -16.53 2.52 -6.15
N ASN A 161 -17.46 2.45 -5.21
CA ASN A 161 -18.34 1.28 -4.98
C ASN A 161 -17.57 -0.04 -4.71
N ILE A 162 -16.39 0.05 -4.10
CA ILE A 162 -15.58 -1.12 -3.73
C ILE A 162 -16.34 -1.92 -2.64
N ALA A 163 -16.72 -3.15 -2.95
CA ALA A 163 -17.26 -4.11 -1.98
C ALA A 163 -16.22 -5.14 -1.57
N ASN A 164 -15.22 -5.43 -2.40
CA ASN A 164 -14.09 -6.30 -2.06
C ASN A 164 -12.78 -5.68 -2.56
N GLU A 165 -11.76 -5.71 -1.69
CA GLU A 165 -10.41 -5.28 -2.00
C GLU A 165 -9.41 -6.27 -1.40
N ILE A 166 -8.35 -6.56 -2.13
CA ILE A 166 -7.16 -7.25 -1.65
C ILE A 166 -5.95 -6.41 -2.03
N VAL A 167 -5.08 -6.13 -1.07
CA VAL A 167 -3.79 -5.47 -1.33
C VAL A 167 -2.65 -6.35 -0.85
N VAL A 168 -1.68 -6.59 -1.72
CA VAL A 168 -0.48 -7.38 -1.42
C VAL A 168 0.75 -6.50 -1.57
N VAL A 169 1.58 -6.45 -0.53
CA VAL A 169 2.86 -5.73 -0.54
C VAL A 169 4.02 -6.68 -0.84
N PHE A 170 4.93 -6.22 -1.69
CA PHE A 170 6.12 -6.93 -2.15
C PHE A 170 7.42 -6.23 -1.77
N THR A 171 8.47 -7.05 -1.67
CA THR A 171 9.88 -6.60 -1.61
C THR A 171 10.72 -7.48 -2.53
N GLY A 172 11.71 -6.89 -3.20
CA GLY A 172 12.62 -7.57 -4.11
C GLY A 172 12.84 -6.74 -5.36
N LEU A 173 13.99 -6.94 -6.01
CA LEU A 173 14.23 -6.41 -7.35
C LEU A 173 13.20 -6.99 -8.36
N PRO A 174 13.05 -6.37 -9.55
CA PRO A 174 12.26 -6.95 -10.63
C PRO A 174 12.55 -8.44 -10.84
N GLU A 175 11.50 -9.23 -11.08
CA GLU A 175 11.52 -10.69 -11.26
C GLU A 175 11.89 -11.49 -9.98
N GLN A 176 12.13 -10.81 -8.86
CA GLN A 176 12.45 -11.40 -7.55
C GLN A 176 11.46 -10.96 -6.46
N GLU A 177 10.35 -10.34 -6.84
CA GLU A 177 9.39 -9.77 -5.89
C GLU A 177 8.69 -10.88 -5.09
N THR A 178 8.80 -10.78 -3.76
CA THR A 178 8.17 -11.71 -2.82
C THR A 178 7.11 -10.99 -2.00
N ALA A 179 5.91 -11.56 -1.87
CA ALA A 179 4.85 -11.07 -1.00
C ALA A 179 5.28 -11.09 0.47
N ARG A 180 5.00 -10.02 1.22
CA ARG A 180 5.39 -9.88 2.64
C ARG A 180 4.24 -9.52 3.57
N ALA A 181 3.22 -8.84 3.05
CA ALA A 181 2.03 -8.47 3.80
C ALA A 181 0.81 -8.46 2.88
N ILE A 182 -0.35 -8.84 3.42
CA ILE A 182 -1.60 -8.96 2.70
C ILE A 182 -2.71 -8.31 3.51
N TRP A 183 -3.53 -7.50 2.86
CA TRP A 183 -4.79 -7.01 3.40
C TRP A 183 -5.95 -7.49 2.55
N ARG A 184 -7.07 -7.76 3.19
CA ARG A 184 -8.38 -7.91 2.55
C ARG A 184 -9.37 -6.99 3.23
N GLN A 185 -10.22 -6.35 2.46
CA GLN A 185 -11.42 -5.67 2.93
C GLN A 185 -12.63 -6.23 2.19
N THR A 186 -13.71 -6.48 2.92
CA THR A 186 -15.02 -6.80 2.35
C THR A 186 -16.07 -5.93 3.03
N SER A 187 -16.79 -5.12 2.24
CA SER A 187 -17.94 -4.32 2.64
C SER A 187 -19.23 -5.04 2.23
N PHE A 188 -20.14 -5.23 3.17
CA PHE A 188 -21.37 -5.99 2.98
C PHE A 188 -22.55 -5.04 2.63
N PRO A 189 -23.23 -5.23 1.49
CA PRO A 189 -24.37 -4.40 1.09
C PRO A 189 -25.59 -4.62 2.00
N GLU A 190 -26.57 -3.73 1.91
CA GLU A 190 -27.82 -3.84 2.67
C GLU A 190 -28.58 -5.13 2.36
N GLY A 191 -28.96 -5.87 3.41
CA GLY A 191 -29.56 -7.20 3.31
C GLY A 191 -28.55 -8.34 3.12
N GLY A 192 -27.30 -8.03 2.78
CA GLY A 192 -26.18 -8.99 2.66
C GLY A 192 -25.28 -9.07 3.90
N GLN A 193 -25.57 -8.33 4.97
CA GLN A 193 -24.72 -8.26 6.15
C GLN A 193 -24.72 -9.57 6.97
N PRO A 194 -23.56 -10.22 7.17
CA PRO A 194 -23.47 -11.40 8.02
C PRO A 194 -23.58 -11.02 9.50
N ALA A 195 -24.02 -11.97 10.33
CA ALA A 195 -23.93 -11.81 11.77
C ALA A 195 -22.47 -11.72 12.22
N ILE A 196 -22.15 -10.76 13.09
CA ILE A 196 -20.81 -10.56 13.67
C ILE A 196 -20.31 -11.84 14.35
N LYS A 197 -21.21 -12.58 15.00
CA LYS A 197 -20.88 -13.88 15.61
C LYS A 197 -20.34 -14.87 14.58
N THR A 198 -20.97 -14.96 13.40
CA THR A 198 -20.53 -15.85 12.32
C THR A 198 -19.13 -15.47 11.84
N LEU A 199 -18.86 -14.17 11.61
CA LEU A 199 -17.52 -13.72 11.22
C LEU A 199 -16.46 -14.04 12.29
N ARG A 200 -16.76 -13.83 13.58
CA ARG A 200 -15.85 -14.20 14.68
C ARG A 200 -15.56 -15.70 14.68
N THR A 201 -16.60 -16.54 14.62
CA THR A 201 -16.45 -18.00 14.54
C THR A 201 -15.61 -18.41 13.34
N SER A 202 -15.91 -17.96 12.11
CA SER A 202 -15.13 -18.34 10.93
C SER A 202 -13.67 -17.83 10.93
N LEU A 203 -13.37 -16.74 11.65
CA LEU A 203 -12.00 -16.28 11.85
C LEU A 203 -11.26 -17.11 12.90
N THR A 204 -11.91 -17.44 14.02
CA THR A 204 -11.37 -18.35 15.05
C THR A 204 -11.16 -19.77 14.50
N ASP A 205 -12.09 -20.29 13.70
CA ASP A 205 -11.96 -21.60 13.04
C ASP A 205 -10.79 -21.65 12.05
N LYS A 206 -10.37 -20.50 11.51
CA LYS A 206 -9.24 -20.40 10.57
C LYS A 206 -7.89 -20.12 11.25
N TYR A 207 -7.85 -19.27 12.27
CA TYR A 207 -6.61 -18.73 12.85
C TYR A 207 -6.41 -19.07 14.34
N ASP A 208 -7.21 -19.99 14.89
CA ASP A 208 -7.32 -20.31 16.32
C ASP A 208 -7.88 -19.15 17.17
N GLU A 209 -7.85 -19.28 18.50
CA GLU A 209 -8.35 -18.25 19.43
C GLU A 209 -7.44 -17.00 19.43
N PRO A 210 -7.96 -15.78 19.20
CA PRO A 210 -7.17 -14.56 19.21
C PRO A 210 -6.67 -14.22 20.62
N GLN A 211 -5.47 -13.65 20.73
CA GLN A 211 -4.96 -13.18 22.03
C GLN A 211 -5.54 -11.82 22.44
N LEU A 212 -6.16 -11.10 21.51
CA LEU A 212 -7.00 -9.92 21.78
C LEU A 212 -8.33 -10.03 21.04
N ASP A 213 -9.44 -9.89 21.79
CA ASP A 213 -10.79 -9.67 21.28
C ASP A 213 -11.32 -8.40 21.96
N GLU A 214 -11.07 -7.25 21.31
CA GLU A 214 -11.35 -5.92 21.87
C GLU A 214 -12.56 -5.30 21.16
N ARG A 215 -13.57 -4.84 21.92
CA ARG A 215 -14.64 -3.99 21.38
C ARG A 215 -14.43 -2.53 21.78
N ASP A 216 -14.44 -1.62 20.80
CA ASP A 216 -14.31 -0.18 21.04
C ASP A 216 -15.65 0.51 21.35
N ARG A 217 -15.61 1.82 21.62
CA ARG A 217 -16.80 2.62 21.96
C ARG A 217 -17.78 2.80 20.80
N GLN A 218 -17.33 2.57 19.57
CA GLN A 218 -18.12 2.59 18.35
C GLN A 218 -18.70 1.20 18.04
N GLY A 219 -18.47 0.21 18.91
CA GLY A 219 -18.94 -1.15 18.75
C GLY A 219 -18.10 -1.99 17.78
N ARG A 220 -17.03 -1.45 17.20
CA ARG A 220 -16.13 -2.19 16.30
C ARG A 220 -15.36 -3.23 17.11
N ILE A 221 -15.16 -4.41 16.54
CA ILE A 221 -14.46 -5.52 17.19
C ILE A 221 -13.12 -5.71 16.49
N THR A 222 -12.03 -5.66 17.24
CA THR A 222 -10.69 -6.00 16.77
C THR A 222 -10.31 -7.38 17.30
N LEU A 223 -10.02 -8.31 16.40
CA LEU A 223 -9.41 -9.60 16.73
C LEU A 223 -7.93 -9.55 16.35
N THR A 224 -7.03 -10.01 17.21
CA THR A 224 -5.59 -10.02 16.92
C THR A 224 -4.94 -11.34 17.30
N TRP A 225 -4.19 -11.90 16.35
CA TRP A 225 -3.30 -13.05 16.54
C TRP A 225 -1.86 -12.58 16.35
N VAL A 226 -1.02 -12.84 17.34
CA VAL A 226 0.41 -12.50 17.35
C VAL A 226 1.20 -13.77 17.62
N HIS A 227 2.17 -14.05 16.75
CA HIS A 227 3.12 -15.13 16.92
C HIS A 227 4.51 -14.57 17.19
N ASP A 228 5.30 -15.33 17.95
CA ASP A 228 6.72 -15.07 18.13
C ASP A 228 7.53 -15.47 16.88
N LEU A 229 8.85 -15.26 16.93
CA LEU A 229 9.76 -15.60 15.83
C LEU A 229 9.92 -17.10 15.56
N LEU A 230 9.31 -17.96 16.38
CA LEU A 230 9.26 -19.41 16.21
C LEU A 230 7.85 -19.88 15.78
N GLY A 231 6.97 -18.95 15.40
CA GLY A 231 5.60 -19.26 14.96
C GLY A 231 4.64 -19.65 16.09
N ARG A 232 5.02 -19.46 17.36
CA ARG A 232 4.17 -19.84 18.51
C ARG A 232 3.30 -18.66 18.95
N PRO A 233 2.06 -18.89 19.41
CA PRO A 233 1.22 -17.84 20.01
C PRO A 233 1.97 -17.04 21.09
N MET A 234 2.03 -15.72 20.92
CA MET A 234 2.72 -14.83 21.83
C MET A 234 1.85 -14.55 23.06
N SER A 235 2.41 -14.76 24.26
CA SER A 235 1.73 -14.41 25.51
C SER A 235 1.44 -12.90 25.58
N THR A 236 0.22 -12.55 25.99
CA THR A 236 -0.19 -11.16 26.27
C THR A 236 0.65 -10.48 27.37
N ALA A 237 1.32 -11.27 28.22
CA ALA A 237 2.23 -10.80 29.24
C ALA A 237 3.66 -10.51 28.73
N ALA A 238 3.98 -10.84 27.47
CA ALA A 238 5.29 -10.55 26.89
C ALA A 238 5.46 -9.04 26.67
N SER A 239 6.63 -8.49 27.00
CA SER A 239 6.91 -7.04 26.87
C SER A 239 6.79 -6.52 25.43
N ALA A 240 7.05 -7.38 24.43
CA ALA A 240 6.90 -7.06 23.01
C ALA A 240 5.44 -7.11 22.50
N PHE A 241 4.51 -7.73 23.24
CA PHE A 241 3.17 -8.06 22.74
C PHE A 241 2.41 -6.85 22.20
N ASN A 242 2.37 -5.75 22.97
CA ASN A 242 1.67 -4.52 22.57
C ASN A 242 2.27 -3.85 21.33
N THR A 243 3.59 -3.97 21.13
CA THR A 243 4.27 -3.47 19.92
C THR A 243 3.88 -4.31 18.71
N CYS A 244 3.88 -5.65 18.86
CA CYS A 244 3.52 -6.55 17.77
C CYS A 244 2.04 -6.45 17.40
N SER A 245 1.12 -6.53 18.38
CA SER A 245 -0.33 -6.52 18.14
C SER A 245 -0.85 -5.22 17.54
N ARG A 246 -0.25 -4.08 17.89
CA ARG A 246 -0.66 -2.75 17.41
C ARG A 246 0.12 -2.25 16.20
N GLY A 247 1.22 -2.91 15.86
CA GLY A 247 2.04 -2.56 14.71
C GLY A 247 1.28 -2.67 13.40
N LEU A 248 0.59 -3.81 13.18
CA LEU A 248 -0.22 -4.02 11.99
C LEU A 248 -1.62 -3.42 12.15
N GLY A 249 -2.03 -2.56 11.23
CA GLY A 249 -3.42 -2.13 11.07
C GLY A 249 -4.23 -3.14 10.25
N ALA A 250 -5.51 -3.33 10.60
CA ALA A 250 -6.39 -4.31 9.94
C ALA A 250 -6.83 -3.90 8.53
N ALA A 251 -6.84 -2.60 8.22
CA ALA A 251 -7.12 -2.05 6.90
C ALA A 251 -5.85 -1.47 6.29
N PHE A 252 -5.67 -1.57 4.96
CA PHE A 252 -4.43 -1.15 4.30
C PHE A 252 -4.16 0.36 4.43
N ALA A 253 -5.20 1.20 4.34
CA ALA A 253 -5.09 2.66 4.50
C ALA A 253 -4.91 3.15 5.97
N SER A 254 -4.76 2.24 6.95
CA SER A 254 -4.53 2.61 8.35
C SER A 254 -3.04 2.80 8.68
N SER A 255 -2.73 3.23 9.90
CA SER A 255 -1.33 3.40 10.33
C SER A 255 -0.67 2.06 10.62
N HIS A 256 0.51 1.84 10.04
CA HIS A 256 1.31 0.62 10.24
C HIS A 256 2.68 0.94 10.84
N SER A 257 3.19 0.02 11.64
CA SER A 257 4.58 -0.07 12.06
C SER A 257 4.97 -1.54 12.23
N TRP A 258 6.23 -1.88 12.05
CA TRP A 258 6.71 -3.26 12.10
C TRP A 258 8.05 -3.35 12.83
N SER A 259 8.26 -4.47 13.53
CA SER A 259 9.45 -4.69 14.34
C SER A 259 10.14 -6.01 13.98
N ALA A 260 11.47 -5.99 13.95
CA ALA A 260 12.32 -7.17 13.80
C ALA A 260 12.14 -8.21 14.92
N GLY A 261 11.50 -7.85 16.04
CA GLY A 261 11.18 -8.73 17.17
C GLY A 261 9.81 -9.41 17.10
N CYS A 262 9.01 -9.17 16.05
CA CYS A 262 7.64 -9.68 15.92
C CYS A 262 7.55 -10.70 14.78
N GLY A 263 6.86 -11.82 15.01
CA GLY A 263 6.63 -12.85 13.99
C GLY A 263 5.40 -12.56 13.13
N LEU A 264 4.62 -13.60 12.84
CA LEU A 264 3.34 -13.48 12.14
C LEU A 264 2.34 -12.68 13.00
N THR A 265 1.80 -11.61 12.45
CA THR A 265 0.69 -10.86 13.03
C THR A 265 -0.48 -10.88 12.06
N ILE A 266 -1.66 -11.22 12.57
CA ILE A 266 -2.94 -11.18 11.87
C ILE A 266 -3.86 -10.29 12.69
N ARG A 267 -4.58 -9.38 12.03
CA ARG A 267 -5.50 -8.47 12.72
C ARG A 267 -6.76 -8.25 11.89
N ALA A 268 -7.90 -8.64 12.45
CA ALA A 268 -9.21 -8.38 11.88
C ALA A 268 -9.89 -7.19 12.57
N LEU A 269 -10.66 -6.41 11.81
CA LEU A 269 -11.56 -5.38 12.29
C LEU A 269 -12.95 -5.66 11.71
N ILE A 270 -13.93 -5.91 12.57
CA ILE A 270 -15.33 -6.07 12.20
C ILE A 270 -16.06 -4.78 12.57
N SER A 271 -16.54 -4.06 11.56
CA SER A 271 -17.33 -2.84 11.72
C SER A 271 -18.83 -3.19 11.75
N PRO A 272 -19.59 -2.83 12.80
CA PRO A 272 -21.03 -3.07 12.85
C PRO A 272 -21.81 -2.17 11.89
N VAL A 273 -23.03 -2.58 11.56
CA VAL A 273 -24.04 -1.70 10.97
C VAL A 273 -24.41 -0.61 11.99
N TRP A 274 -24.58 0.64 11.54
CA TRP A 274 -24.99 1.72 12.45
C TRP A 274 -26.35 1.42 13.08
N GLY A 275 -26.42 1.44 14.41
CA GLY A 275 -27.65 1.11 15.15
C GLY A 275 -27.94 -0.40 15.27
N ASN A 276 -27.11 -1.28 14.73
CA ASN A 276 -27.26 -2.74 14.86
C ASN A 276 -25.88 -3.40 15.06
N ASP A 277 -25.55 -3.69 16.32
CA ASP A 277 -24.27 -4.26 16.75
C ASP A 277 -24.18 -5.80 16.63
N LEU A 278 -25.18 -6.42 16.00
CA LEU A 278 -25.23 -7.85 15.70
C LEU A 278 -24.84 -8.17 14.24
N LEU A 279 -24.95 -7.20 13.33
CA LEU A 279 -24.64 -7.35 11.90
C LEU A 279 -23.37 -6.59 11.53
N ALA A 280 -22.51 -7.20 10.70
CA ALA A 280 -21.30 -6.57 10.18
C ALA A 280 -21.60 -5.83 8.87
N ARG A 281 -21.21 -4.56 8.77
CA ARG A 281 -21.19 -3.84 7.48
C ARG A 281 -19.89 -4.06 6.72
N GLU A 282 -18.82 -4.44 7.41
CA GLU A 282 -17.47 -4.51 6.85
C GLU A 282 -16.57 -5.40 7.71
N LEU A 283 -15.67 -6.11 7.04
CA LEU A 283 -14.56 -6.86 7.60
C LEU A 283 -13.28 -6.39 6.91
N SER A 284 -12.34 -5.81 7.66
CA SER A 284 -10.95 -5.61 7.22
C SER A 284 -10.05 -6.64 7.92
N LEU A 285 -9.08 -7.21 7.21
CA LEU A 285 -8.13 -8.19 7.72
C LEU A 285 -6.73 -7.86 7.18
N GLY A 286 -5.77 -7.63 8.05
CA GLY A 286 -4.36 -7.50 7.71
C GLY A 286 -3.54 -8.69 8.21
N LEU A 287 -2.56 -9.14 7.43
CA LEU A 287 -1.63 -10.22 7.74
C LEU A 287 -0.21 -9.84 7.32
N MET A 288 0.76 -9.97 8.22
CA MET A 288 2.18 -9.68 7.96
C MET A 288 3.10 -10.50 8.86
N HIS A 289 4.18 -11.08 8.32
CA HIS A 289 5.30 -11.55 9.14
C HIS A 289 6.29 -10.39 9.36
N GLN A 290 6.20 -9.71 10.50
CA GLN A 290 6.80 -8.38 10.68
C GLN A 290 8.33 -8.38 10.60
N LYS A 291 9.00 -9.39 11.18
CA LYS A 291 10.45 -9.57 11.06
C LYS A 291 10.89 -9.74 9.60
N ASP A 292 10.20 -10.59 8.86
CA ASP A 292 10.56 -10.89 7.47
C ASP A 292 10.32 -9.69 6.59
N PHE A 293 9.24 -8.94 6.85
CA PHE A 293 8.98 -7.65 6.22
C PHE A 293 10.13 -6.67 6.48
N TYR A 294 10.52 -6.47 7.74
CA TYR A 294 11.61 -5.59 8.15
C TYR A 294 12.94 -5.96 7.48
N ASP A 295 13.35 -7.23 7.62
CA ASP A 295 14.62 -7.73 7.09
C ASP A 295 14.65 -7.69 5.55
N ALA A 296 13.53 -7.98 4.88
CA ALA A 296 13.44 -7.95 3.42
C ALA A 296 13.41 -6.52 2.87
N GLY A 297 12.75 -5.58 3.54
CA GLY A 297 12.83 -4.15 3.18
C GLY A 297 14.26 -3.62 3.30
N GLN A 298 14.97 -3.98 4.38
CA GLN A 298 16.39 -3.62 4.57
C GLN A 298 17.33 -4.24 3.52
N ARG A 299 17.06 -5.46 3.06
CA ARG A 299 17.78 -6.04 1.91
C ARG A 299 17.48 -5.26 0.63
N PHE A 300 16.20 -5.08 0.31
CA PHE A 300 15.76 -4.46 -0.93
C PHE A 300 16.29 -3.03 -1.12
N GLU A 301 16.34 -2.20 -0.07
CA GLU A 301 16.97 -0.86 -0.14
C GLU A 301 18.47 -0.93 -0.51
N ARG A 302 19.21 -1.94 -0.02
CA ARG A 302 20.63 -2.13 -0.38
C ARG A 302 20.80 -2.72 -1.79
N ASP A 303 19.92 -3.64 -2.17
CA ASP A 303 19.97 -4.30 -3.47
C ASP A 303 19.68 -3.30 -4.60
N LEU A 304 18.76 -2.35 -4.39
CA LEU A 304 18.50 -1.21 -5.29
C LEU A 304 19.72 -0.30 -5.44
N LEU A 305 20.38 0.07 -4.34
CA LEU A 305 21.59 0.89 -4.37
C LEU A 305 22.72 0.17 -5.13
N ALA A 306 22.95 -1.11 -4.83
CA ALA A 306 23.98 -1.91 -5.48
C ALA A 306 23.73 -2.09 -6.99
N ALA A 307 22.48 -2.30 -7.40
CA ALA A 307 22.10 -2.39 -8.81
C ALA A 307 22.29 -1.05 -9.54
N HIS A 308 21.97 0.08 -8.90
CA HIS A 308 22.23 1.41 -9.46
C HIS A 308 23.73 1.70 -9.63
N GLU A 309 24.55 1.33 -8.64
CA GLU A 309 26.01 1.46 -8.71
C GLU A 309 26.65 0.51 -9.73
N ALA A 310 26.06 -0.67 -9.97
CA ALA A 310 26.46 -1.55 -11.08
C ALA A 310 26.14 -0.91 -12.43
N SER A 311 24.89 -0.47 -12.66
CA SER A 311 24.50 0.16 -13.93
C SER A 311 25.34 1.40 -14.27
N LYS A 312 25.70 2.22 -13.27
CA LYS A 312 26.62 3.36 -13.47
C LYS A 312 28.02 2.94 -13.92
N ARG A 313 28.54 1.80 -13.44
CA ARG A 313 29.86 1.28 -13.85
C ARG A 313 29.80 0.73 -15.27
N GLU A 314 28.78 -0.05 -15.59
CA GLU A 314 28.53 -0.56 -16.95
C GLU A 314 28.41 0.58 -17.97
N GLN A 315 27.68 1.66 -17.63
CA GLN A 315 27.59 2.86 -18.47
C GLN A 315 28.94 3.56 -18.65
N ALA A 316 29.77 3.65 -17.60
CA ALA A 316 31.10 4.25 -17.68
C ALA A 316 32.09 3.39 -18.50
N GLU A 317 32.03 2.07 -18.37
CA GLU A 317 32.84 1.12 -19.15
C GLU A 317 32.44 1.11 -20.62
N ALA A 318 31.13 1.12 -20.92
CA ALA A 318 30.61 1.26 -22.29
C ALA A 318 31.00 2.62 -22.90
N ALA A 319 30.90 3.71 -22.13
CA ALA A 319 31.35 5.03 -22.57
C ALA A 319 32.85 5.03 -22.87
N ALA A 320 33.69 4.48 -21.99
CA ALA A 320 35.13 4.39 -22.19
C ALA A 320 35.52 3.53 -23.42
N ALA A 321 34.81 2.43 -23.67
CA ALA A 321 35.01 1.59 -24.86
C ALA A 321 34.60 2.33 -26.16
N SER A 322 33.49 3.07 -26.13
CA SER A 322 33.03 3.90 -27.26
C SER A 322 33.87 5.16 -27.48
N GLY A 323 34.53 5.67 -26.44
CA GLY A 323 35.29 6.92 -26.40
C GLY A 323 36.68 6.86 -27.04
N SER A 324 36.97 5.87 -27.88
CA SER A 324 38.26 5.68 -28.55
C SER A 324 38.53 6.68 -29.70
N ALA A 325 37.69 7.71 -29.84
CA ALA A 325 37.91 8.85 -30.73
C ALA A 325 37.27 10.15 -30.17
N VAL A 326 37.86 10.72 -29.13
CA VAL A 326 37.67 12.15 -28.79
C VAL A 326 38.96 12.87 -29.17
N ASP A 327 39.00 13.36 -30.41
CA ASP A 327 40.06 14.24 -30.90
C ASP A 327 39.83 15.64 -30.29
N LEU A 328 40.84 16.17 -29.59
CA LEU A 328 40.79 17.45 -28.84
C LEU A 328 41.51 18.59 -29.56
#